data_AF-A0AAD1UL96-F1
#
_entry.id   AF-A0AAD1UL96-F1
#
_cell.length_a   1.000
_cell.length_b   1.000
_cell.length_c   1.000
_cell.angle_alpha   90.00
_cell.angle_beta   90.00
_cell.angle_gamma   90.00
#
_symmetry.space_group_name_H-M   'P 1'
#
loop_
_entity.id
_entity.type
_entity.pdbx_description
1 polymer ?
#
loop_
_entity_poly.entity_id
_entity_poly.type
_entity_poly.pdbx_seq_one_letter_code
_entity_poly.pdbx_strand_id
1 'polypeptide(L)'
;MMPVSERPQYKHQKQVKAIYTYDFSKHQEKLKAKLLPLLGTGLPFVQAKKKANVCKTKRVSKRRTRSIGLTKNSVNYQTVIVVEGKKTYVGSFPLEVDAAITFDFYSLTLHNNKTPTNFAWRAEDVFEMLESFNQNGGVFEASAFRDRLS
;
A
#
# COMPACT_ATOMS: atom_id res chain seq x y z
N MET A 1 -8.74 37.69 -19.27
CA MET A 1 -7.76 36.83 -18.56
C MET A 1 -8.26 36.64 -17.14
N MET A 2 -8.56 35.42 -16.69
CA MET A 2 -9.06 35.20 -15.33
C MET A 2 -7.90 35.02 -14.32
N PRO A 3 -8.02 35.55 -13.10
CA PRO A 3 -7.00 35.47 -12.05
C PRO A 3 -6.80 34.02 -11.57
N VAL A 4 -5.54 33.66 -11.31
CA VAL A 4 -5.11 32.28 -10.98
C VAL A 4 -5.69 31.76 -9.65
N SER A 5 -6.24 32.64 -8.81
CA SER A 5 -6.76 32.33 -7.47
C SER A 5 -8.13 31.65 -7.43
N GLU A 6 -8.86 31.58 -8.56
CA GLU A 6 -10.22 31.01 -8.63
C GLU A 6 -10.29 29.64 -9.31
N ARG A 7 -9.19 28.89 -9.35
CA ARG A 7 -9.27 27.51 -9.84
C ARG A 7 -10.07 26.68 -8.84
N PRO A 8 -11.17 26.04 -9.23
CA PRO A 8 -11.93 25.18 -8.33
C PRO A 8 -10.98 24.13 -7.78
N GLN A 9 -10.79 24.12 -6.46
CA GLN A 9 -10.08 23.05 -5.79
C GLN A 9 -10.75 21.75 -6.20
N TYR A 10 -9.96 20.81 -6.73
CA TYR A 10 -10.41 19.51 -7.23
C TYR A 10 -11.12 18.72 -6.12
N LYS A 11 -12.41 18.99 -5.93
CA LYS A 11 -13.30 18.27 -5.01
C LYS A 11 -13.86 17.03 -5.66
N HIS A 12 -13.04 16.12 -6.16
CA HIS A 12 -13.50 14.77 -6.51
C HIS A 12 -12.52 13.74 -5.93
N GLN A 13 -12.56 13.55 -4.61
CA GLN A 13 -12.30 12.22 -4.06
C GLN A 13 -13.44 11.33 -4.56
N LYS A 14 -13.31 10.79 -5.78
CA LYS A 14 -14.08 9.62 -6.19
C LYS A 14 -13.65 8.51 -5.25
N GLN A 15 -14.37 8.34 -4.14
CA GLN A 15 -14.23 7.18 -3.30
C GLN A 15 -14.38 5.96 -4.21
N VAL A 16 -13.32 5.18 -4.33
CA VAL A 16 -13.21 4.08 -5.27
C VAL A 16 -14.07 2.95 -4.70
N LYS A 17 -15.35 2.93 -5.07
CA LYS A 17 -16.35 1.94 -4.63
C LYS A 17 -15.97 0.47 -4.93
N ALA A 18 -14.90 0.21 -5.68
CA ALA A 18 -14.56 -1.13 -6.18
C ALA A 18 -13.80 -2.03 -5.19
N ILE A 19 -13.15 -1.48 -4.14
CA ILE A 19 -12.47 -2.32 -3.13
C ILE A 19 -13.48 -2.91 -2.13
N TYR A 20 -14.60 -2.22 -1.91
CA TYR A 20 -15.57 -2.55 -0.85
C TYR A 20 -16.40 -3.81 -1.10
N THR A 21 -16.32 -4.43 -2.29
CA THR A 21 -17.03 -5.70 -2.55
C THR A 21 -16.21 -6.92 -2.18
N TYR A 22 -14.92 -6.77 -1.87
CA TYR A 22 -14.09 -7.89 -1.44
C TYR A 22 -14.12 -8.03 0.08
N ASP A 23 -14.52 -9.18 0.59
CA ASP A 23 -14.52 -9.45 2.02
C ASP A 23 -13.07 -9.70 2.50
N PHE A 24 -12.48 -8.67 3.10
CA PHE A 24 -11.14 -8.74 3.69
C PHE A 24 -11.12 -9.46 5.03
N SER A 25 -12.27 -9.72 5.67
CA SER A 25 -12.35 -10.17 7.06
C SER A 25 -11.58 -11.48 7.30
N LYS A 26 -11.83 -12.49 6.45
CA LYS A 26 -11.12 -13.79 6.53
C LYS A 26 -9.61 -13.67 6.38
N HIS A 27 -9.17 -12.73 5.54
CA HIS A 27 -7.74 -12.49 5.31
C HIS A 27 -7.09 -11.74 6.47
N GLN A 28 -7.80 -10.78 7.06
CA GLN A 28 -7.36 -10.08 8.26
C GLN A 28 -7.22 -11.04 9.45
N GLU A 29 -8.20 -11.90 9.69
CA GLU A 29 -8.14 -12.89 10.79
C GLU A 29 -6.95 -13.83 10.61
N LYS A 30 -6.75 -14.33 9.39
CA LYS A 30 -5.62 -15.19 9.08
C LYS A 30 -4.27 -14.49 9.26
N LEU A 31 -4.19 -13.22 8.88
CA LEU A 31 -2.99 -12.41 9.08
C LEU A 31 -2.75 -12.17 10.58
N LYS A 32 -3.78 -11.80 11.34
CA LYS A 32 -3.71 -11.63 12.80
C LYS A 32 -3.24 -12.89 13.51
N ALA A 33 -3.76 -14.06 13.13
CA ALA A 33 -3.34 -15.34 13.69
C ALA A 33 -1.85 -15.62 13.49
N LYS A 34 -1.26 -15.14 12.39
CA LYS A 34 0.19 -15.23 12.15
C LYS A 34 1.01 -14.19 12.90
N LEU A 35 0.43 -13.01 13.15
CA LEU A 35 1.11 -11.91 13.83
C LEU A 35 1.16 -12.14 15.35
N LEU A 36 0.09 -12.69 15.94
CA LEU A 36 -0.02 -12.95 17.38
C LEU A 36 1.21 -13.63 18.02
N PRO A 37 1.74 -14.75 17.49
CA PRO A 37 2.92 -15.40 18.08
C PRO A 37 4.23 -14.61 17.92
N LEU A 38 4.24 -13.58 17.08
CA LEU A 38 5.42 -12.76 16.78
C LEU A 38 5.42 -11.44 17.54
N LEU A 39 4.31 -11.06 18.18
CA LEU A 39 4.22 -9.85 18.99
C LEU A 39 5.22 -9.90 20.15
N GLY A 40 6.01 -8.85 20.30
CA GLY A 40 7.00 -8.73 21.37
C GLY A 40 8.34 -9.42 21.09
N THR A 41 8.49 -10.10 19.95
CA THR A 41 9.78 -10.65 19.52
C THR A 41 10.73 -9.59 18.96
N GLY A 42 10.18 -8.43 18.54
CA GLY A 42 10.95 -7.35 17.91
C GLY A 42 11.53 -7.70 16.53
N LEU A 43 11.24 -8.89 16.01
CA LEU A 43 11.71 -9.35 14.71
C LEU A 43 10.82 -8.80 13.58
N PRO A 44 11.40 -8.50 12.40
CA PRO A 44 10.61 -8.09 11.25
C PRO A 44 9.72 -9.25 10.78
N PHE A 45 8.41 -9.00 10.67
CA PHE A 45 7.45 -9.95 10.11
C PHE A 45 7.68 -10.15 8.61
N VAL A 46 7.98 -9.06 7.91
CA VAL A 46 8.30 -9.07 6.47
C VAL A 46 9.58 -8.30 6.24
N GLN A 47 10.48 -8.86 5.43
CA GLN A 47 11.68 -8.16 4.97
C GLN A 47 11.39 -7.46 3.64
N ALA A 48 11.85 -6.20 3.52
CA ALA A 48 11.82 -5.47 2.26
C ALA A 48 12.59 -6.24 1.20
N LYS A 49 11.95 -6.53 0.06
CA LYS A 49 12.68 -7.17 -1.04
C LYS A 49 13.51 -6.12 -1.76
N LYS A 50 14.83 -6.19 -1.58
CA LYS A 50 15.77 -5.37 -2.36
C LYS A 50 15.53 -5.65 -3.84
N LYS A 51 15.42 -4.60 -4.67
CA LYS A 51 15.45 -4.78 -6.12
C LYS A 51 16.75 -5.47 -6.47
N ALA A 52 16.66 -6.69 -7.00
CA ALA A 52 17.83 -7.35 -7.57
C ALA A 52 18.39 -6.41 -8.65
N ASN A 53 19.70 -6.18 -8.64
CA ASN A 53 20.40 -5.59 -9.76
C ASN A 53 20.33 -6.59 -10.92
N VAL A 54 19.18 -6.66 -11.60
CA VAL A 54 18.98 -7.57 -12.72
C VAL A 54 19.98 -7.18 -13.79
N CYS A 55 20.87 -8.11 -14.12
CA CYS A 55 21.87 -7.95 -15.17
C CYS A 55 21.17 -7.53 -16.48
N LYS A 56 21.81 -6.59 -17.17
CA LYS A 56 21.24 -5.64 -18.14
C LYS A 56 20.86 -6.24 -19.51
N THR A 57 20.04 -7.30 -19.60
CA THR A 57 19.77 -7.94 -20.91
C THR A 57 18.31 -8.13 -21.30
N LYS A 58 17.33 -7.56 -20.60
CA LYS A 58 15.95 -7.52 -21.12
C LYS A 58 15.38 -6.12 -20.97
N ARG A 59 14.87 -5.57 -22.08
CA ARG A 59 14.23 -4.25 -22.24
C ARG A 59 13.85 -3.67 -20.89
N VAL A 60 14.67 -2.75 -20.37
CA VAL A 60 14.39 -2.04 -19.13
C VAL A 60 13.09 -1.29 -19.39
N SER A 61 11.96 -1.87 -18.99
CA SER A 61 10.72 -1.13 -18.97
C SER A 61 11.01 0.07 -18.09
N LYS A 62 10.92 1.29 -18.63
CA LYS A 62 11.07 2.54 -17.89
C LYS A 62 9.92 2.64 -16.89
N ARG A 63 9.89 1.78 -15.87
CA ARG A 63 9.00 1.94 -14.72
C ARG A 63 9.40 3.27 -14.10
N ARG A 64 8.47 4.21 -14.12
CA ARG A 64 8.67 5.59 -13.65
C ARG A 64 8.74 5.68 -12.12
N THR A 65 8.56 4.57 -11.41
CA THR A 65 8.47 4.47 -9.95
C THR A 65 9.55 3.56 -9.37
N ARG A 66 10.05 3.93 -8.19
CA ARG A 66 11.00 3.14 -7.43
C ARG A 66 10.30 2.02 -6.66
N SER A 67 9.03 2.19 -6.30
CA SER A 67 8.27 1.18 -5.55
C SER A 67 7.47 0.21 -6.44
N ILE A 68 7.24 -0.99 -5.92
CA ILE A 68 6.43 -2.08 -6.51
C ILE A 68 4.94 -1.72 -6.40
N GLY A 69 4.16 -2.10 -7.41
CA GLY A 69 2.70 -1.92 -7.39
C GLY A 69 2.22 -0.50 -7.69
N LEU A 70 3.15 0.44 -7.91
CA LEU A 70 2.83 1.84 -8.15
C LEU A 70 2.90 2.21 -9.63
N THR A 71 1.94 3.04 -10.04
CA THR A 71 1.94 3.71 -11.34
C THR A 71 1.95 5.21 -11.13
N LYS A 72 2.91 5.93 -11.73
CA LYS A 72 2.96 7.40 -11.66
C LYS A 72 2.03 8.00 -12.72
N ASN A 73 1.04 8.78 -12.28
CA ASN A 73 0.14 9.53 -13.14
C ASN A 73 0.35 11.04 -12.95
N SER A 74 1.17 11.62 -13.83
CA SER A 74 1.60 13.03 -13.78
C SER A 74 2.16 13.42 -12.41
N VAL A 75 1.34 14.03 -11.55
CA VAL A 75 1.70 14.54 -10.23
C VAL A 75 1.57 13.47 -9.13
N ASN A 76 0.65 12.52 -9.29
CA ASN A 76 0.29 11.59 -8.22
C ASN A 76 0.80 10.16 -8.48
N TYR A 77 0.89 9.39 -7.40
CA TYR A 77 1.22 7.97 -7.39
C TYR A 77 -0.04 7.15 -7.15
N GLN A 78 -0.36 6.28 -8.10
CA GLN A 78 -1.52 5.40 -8.06
C GLN A 78 -1.12 4.01 -7.58
N THR A 79 -1.86 3.50 -6.60
CA THR A 79 -1.67 2.15 -6.05
C THR A 79 -2.66 1.20 -6.72
N VAL A 80 -2.13 0.12 -7.29
CA VAL A 80 -2.93 -0.94 -7.92
C VAL A 80 -2.51 -2.28 -7.34
N ILE A 81 -3.50 -3.03 -6.88
CA ILE A 81 -3.31 -4.39 -6.36
C ILE A 81 -4.00 -5.40 -7.27
N VAL A 82 -3.62 -6.67 -7.17
CA VAL A 82 -4.27 -7.75 -7.92
C VAL A 82 -5.07 -8.60 -6.96
N VAL A 83 -6.40 -8.57 -7.09
CA VAL A 83 -7.32 -9.38 -6.31
C VAL A 83 -7.95 -10.39 -7.26
N GLU A 84 -7.78 -11.69 -7.00
CA GLU A 84 -8.34 -12.78 -7.83
C GLU A 84 -8.01 -12.65 -9.33
N GLY A 85 -6.78 -12.23 -9.64
CA GLY A 85 -6.32 -12.04 -11.03
C GLY A 85 -6.80 -10.74 -11.70
N LYS A 86 -7.63 -9.94 -11.03
CA LYS A 86 -8.09 -8.63 -11.53
C LYS A 86 -7.30 -7.50 -10.88
N LYS A 87 -6.91 -6.51 -11.68
CA LYS A 87 -6.25 -5.29 -11.19
C LYS A 87 -7.29 -4.38 -10.56
N THR A 88 -7.18 -4.15 -9.27
CA THR A 88 -8.04 -3.26 -8.50
C THR A 88 -7.28 -2.01 -8.14
N TYR A 89 -7.85 -0.87 -8.50
CA TYR A 89 -7.32 0.43 -8.13
C TYR A 89 -7.63 0.70 -6.65
N VAL A 90 -6.61 1.03 -5.88
CA VAL A 90 -6.74 1.27 -4.44
C VAL A 90 -6.95 2.75 -4.15
N GLY A 91 -6.07 3.58 -4.68
CA GLY A 91 -6.05 5.01 -4.37
C GLY A 91 -4.95 5.75 -5.10
N SER A 92 -4.99 7.08 -5.00
CA SER A 92 -3.99 8.00 -5.55
C SER A 92 -3.46 8.86 -4.44
N PHE A 93 -2.14 8.93 -4.34
CA PHE A 93 -1.43 9.64 -3.29
C PHE A 93 -0.48 10.67 -3.90
N PRO A 94 -0.28 11.83 -3.25
CA PRO A 94 0.69 12.81 -3.72
C PRO A 94 2.13 12.32 -3.55
N LEU A 95 2.37 11.41 -2.61
CA LEU A 95 3.70 10.98 -2.21
C LEU A 95 3.90 9.48 -2.51
N GLU A 96 5.07 9.15 -3.06
CA GLU A 96 5.40 7.77 -3.46
C GLU A 96 5.43 6.83 -2.25
N VAL A 97 5.89 7.34 -1.11
CA VAL A 97 5.98 6.58 0.15
C VAL A 97 4.59 6.16 0.63
N ASP A 98 3.61 7.07 0.65
CA ASP A 98 2.24 6.72 1.09
C ASP A 98 1.60 5.68 0.19
N ALA A 99 1.79 5.84 -1.11
CA ALA A 99 1.29 4.89 -2.09
C ALA A 99 1.91 3.50 -1.86
N ALA A 100 3.21 3.45 -1.56
CA ALA A 100 3.94 2.21 -1.30
C ALA A 100 3.56 1.55 0.04
N ILE A 101 3.37 2.33 1.11
CA ILE A 101 2.85 1.83 2.40
C ILE A 101 1.46 1.24 2.20
N THR A 102 0.60 1.96 1.49
CA THR A 102 -0.75 1.48 1.16
C THR A 102 -0.69 0.17 0.37
N PHE A 103 0.19 0.10 -0.64
CA PHE A 103 0.37 -1.14 -1.41
C PHE A 103 0.79 -2.31 -0.52
N ASP A 104 1.77 -2.08 0.37
CA ASP A 104 2.27 -3.11 1.28
C ASP A 104 1.17 -3.60 2.20
N PHE A 105 0.40 -2.70 2.82
CA PHE A 105 -0.74 -3.05 3.67
C PHE A 105 -1.71 -3.99 2.96
N TYR A 106 -2.28 -3.57 1.82
CA TYR A 106 -3.25 -4.41 1.09
C TYR A 106 -2.65 -5.73 0.60
N SER A 107 -1.37 -5.71 0.19
CA SER A 107 -0.66 -6.91 -0.25
C SER A 107 -0.47 -7.90 0.91
N LEU A 108 -0.12 -7.41 2.10
CA LEU A 108 0.03 -8.21 3.30
C LEU A 108 -1.29 -8.81 3.74
N THR A 109 -2.36 -8.01 3.76
CA THR A 109 -3.70 -8.48 4.10
C THR A 109 -4.12 -9.58 3.14
N LEU A 110 -4.08 -9.36 1.83
CA LEU A 110 -4.58 -10.32 0.84
C LEU A 110 -3.72 -11.58 0.68
N HIS A 111 -2.40 -11.43 0.73
CA HIS A 111 -1.49 -12.51 0.36
C HIS A 111 -0.70 -13.09 1.53
N ASN A 112 -0.92 -12.61 2.76
CA ASN A 112 -0.37 -13.18 3.99
C ASN A 112 1.16 -13.39 3.93
N ASN A 113 1.90 -12.37 3.46
CA ASN A 113 3.37 -12.35 3.27
C ASN A 113 3.92 -13.14 2.04
N LYS A 114 3.06 -13.55 1.10
CA LYS A 114 3.55 -14.20 -0.14
C LYS A 114 4.00 -13.20 -1.21
N THR A 115 3.60 -11.94 -1.10
CA THR A 115 3.91 -10.88 -2.06
C THR A 115 5.09 -10.05 -1.61
N PRO A 116 5.94 -9.60 -2.56
CA PRO A 116 7.04 -8.70 -2.23
C PRO A 116 6.49 -7.35 -1.76
N THR A 117 6.93 -6.92 -0.59
CA THR A 117 6.68 -5.59 -0.04
C THR A 117 7.82 -4.63 -0.37
N ASN A 118 7.51 -3.35 -0.31
CA ASN A 118 8.47 -2.26 -0.49
C ASN A 118 9.29 -2.01 0.78
N PHE A 119 8.65 -2.12 1.94
CA PHE A 119 9.27 -1.88 3.24
C PHE A 119 9.36 -3.15 4.08
N ALA A 120 10.23 -3.07 5.08
CA ALA A 120 10.33 -4.09 6.12
C ALA A 120 9.35 -3.71 7.22
N TRP A 121 8.46 -4.62 7.57
CA TRP A 121 7.40 -4.38 8.53
C TRP A 121 7.57 -5.29 9.72
N ARG A 122 7.48 -4.73 10.93
CA ARG A 122 7.41 -5.51 12.17
C ARG A 122 6.00 -6.05 12.37
N ALA A 123 5.87 -7.07 13.21
CA ALA A 123 4.57 -7.65 13.48
C ALA A 123 3.63 -6.62 14.15
N GLU A 124 4.18 -5.79 15.04
CA GLU A 124 3.46 -4.74 15.76
C GLU A 124 2.90 -3.68 14.80
N ASP A 125 3.72 -3.20 13.86
CA ASP A 125 3.29 -2.18 12.89
C ASP A 125 2.14 -2.69 12.02
N VAL A 126 2.24 -3.93 11.52
CA VAL A 126 1.16 -4.52 10.69
C VAL A 126 -0.10 -4.73 11.52
N PHE A 127 0.03 -5.09 12.79
CA PHE A 127 -1.12 -5.24 13.69
C PHE A 127 -1.84 -3.91 13.91
N GLU A 128 -1.10 -2.83 14.18
CA GLU A 128 -1.65 -1.49 14.35
C GLU A 128 -2.29 -0.95 13.06
N MET A 129 -1.70 -1.24 11.89
CA MET A 129 -2.33 -0.94 10.61
C MET A 129 -3.69 -1.63 10.44
N LEU A 130 -3.83 -2.87 10.88
CA LEU A 130 -5.09 -3.60 10.81
C LEU A 130 -6.14 -3.03 11.78
N GLU A 131 -5.73 -2.63 12.98
CA GLU A 131 -6.64 -2.03 13.95
C GLU A 131 -7.11 -0.64 13.51
N SER A 132 -6.20 0.22 13.08
CA SER A 132 -6.54 1.54 12.56
C SER A 132 -7.45 1.46 11.33
N PHE A 133 -7.22 0.50 10.43
CA PHE A 133 -8.11 0.27 9.29
C PHE A 133 -9.53 -0.10 9.72
N ASN A 134 -9.69 -0.94 10.75
CA ASN A 134 -10.99 -1.33 11.25
C ASN A 134 -11.70 -0.19 12.01
N GLN A 135 -10.95 0.61 12.78
CA GLN A 135 -11.48 1.78 13.50
C GLN A 135 -11.95 2.88 12.54
N ASN A 136 -11.23 3.08 11.43
CA ASN A 136 -11.54 4.10 10.43
C ASN A 136 -12.59 3.65 9.40
N GLY A 137 -13.37 2.60 9.70
CA GLY A 137 -14.43 2.13 8.81
C GLY A 137 -13.92 1.57 7.47
N GLY A 138 -12.73 0.97 7.46
CA GLY A 138 -12.12 0.41 6.25
C GLY A 138 -11.36 1.43 5.40
N VAL A 139 -10.92 2.53 6.01
CA VAL A 139 -10.04 3.53 5.37
C VAL A 139 -8.65 3.46 5.98
N PHE A 140 -7.65 3.19 5.15
CA PHE A 140 -6.25 3.12 5.58
C PHE A 140 -5.55 4.47 5.41
N GLU A 141 -4.97 5.00 6.48
CA GLU A 141 -4.22 6.26 6.48
C GLU A 141 -2.70 6.02 6.51
N ALA A 142 -2.09 6.01 5.33
CA ALA A 142 -0.65 5.73 5.19
C ALA A 142 0.27 6.77 5.86
N SER A 143 -0.19 8.01 6.01
CA SER A 143 0.60 9.10 6.61
C SER A 143 1.01 8.81 8.05
N ALA A 144 0.20 8.08 8.82
CA ALA A 144 0.47 7.75 10.23
C ALA A 144 1.69 6.83 10.41
N PHE A 145 2.05 6.06 9.39
CA PHE A 145 3.11 5.05 9.46
C PHE A 145 4.41 5.48 8.76
N ARG A 146 4.39 6.63 8.09
CA ARG A 146 5.54 7.12 7.32
C ARG A 146 6.77 7.34 8.19
N ASP A 147 6.60 7.99 9.33
CA ASP A 147 7.73 8.47 10.14
C ASP A 147 8.53 7.31 10.78
N ARG A 148 7.92 6.13 10.85
CA ARG A 148 8.54 4.89 11.36
C ARG A 148 9.48 4.21 10.37
N LEU A 149 9.45 4.65 9.09
CA LEU A 149 10.30 4.13 8.02
C LEU A 149 11.56 4.96 7.79
N SER A 150 11.83 5.97 8.64
CA SER A 150 13.00 6.86 8.55
C SER A 150 14.28 6.24 9.13
#